data_AF-A0A5C9CF19-F1
#
_entry.id   AF-A0A5C9CF19-F1
#
_cell.length_a   1.000
_cell.length_b   1.000
_cell.length_c   1.000
_cell.angle_alpha   90.00
_cell.angle_beta   90.00
_cell.angle_gamma   90.00
#
_symmetry.space_group_name_H-M   'P 1'
#
loop_
_entity.id
_entity.type
_entity.pdbx_description
1 polymer ?
#
loop_
_entity_poly.entity_id
_entity_poly.type
_entity_poly.pdbx_seq_one_letter_code
_entity_poly.pdbx_strand_id
1 'polypeptide(L)'
;MLSLLKAAARSRAWLAMAVSLLGASSTLADVTLPNIFGEHMVLQRGQKNKVWGKAAAGEEVTVSIGSQTHKTKAGADGSWNVRLDSMEVGEPLTLTVKGKNEIKFGDVLVGEVWICSGQSNMQMSVNSSNDSDIEKAAAKHPKIRMVNFPQIGVQEPIWTHPDRQWQVCTPETVGNWSAVGYFFARQLQRTLDVPVGMINNAWGGSAAEAWVNRDLLTKTPSMQPLIERWMLNEKAFDELSKKTDLTEDQKKQLAGMQNQMRGNARPANIYNGVLSSHIGYGIRGAIWYQGESNASRAYQYRDLFPLMIQNWRDEWAQGDFPFYSSAAGSLAGRWPRRTKCRASRLAARSTSRWRSRAAKLC
;
A
#
# COMPACT_ATOMS: atom_id res chain seq x y z
N MET A 1 83.00 12.25 -7.36
CA MET A 1 83.80 13.48 -7.56
C MET A 1 82.89 14.51 -8.23
N LEU A 2 82.68 15.64 -7.54
CA LEU A 2 82.10 16.95 -7.95
C LEU A 2 81.25 17.01 -9.25
N SER A 3 80.02 17.53 -9.21
CA SER A 3 79.76 18.99 -9.19
C SER A 3 78.28 19.26 -8.91
N LEU A 4 77.92 19.99 -7.84
CA LEU A 4 77.83 21.47 -7.74
C LEU A 4 76.67 22.05 -8.59
N LEU A 5 75.78 22.95 -8.16
CA LEU A 5 75.42 23.58 -6.88
C LEU A 5 74.39 24.70 -7.20
N LYS A 6 73.70 25.21 -6.16
CA LYS A 6 73.05 26.56 -6.04
C LYS A 6 71.60 26.67 -6.55
N ALA A 7 70.68 27.40 -5.91
CA ALA A 7 70.75 28.35 -4.78
C ALA A 7 69.35 28.37 -4.11
N ALA A 8 69.22 28.27 -2.79
CA ALA A 8 69.25 29.35 -1.81
C ALA A 8 68.05 30.33 -1.89
N ALA A 9 67.28 30.32 -0.80
CA ALA A 9 66.00 30.97 -0.57
C ALA A 9 66.11 32.40 0.01
N ARG A 10 64.98 33.13 -0.13
CA ARG A 10 64.45 34.34 0.57
C ARG A 10 63.95 35.32 -0.52
N SER A 11 62.73 35.88 -0.52
CA SER A 11 61.86 36.31 0.57
C SER A 11 60.49 36.79 0.05
N ARG A 12 59.44 36.66 0.90
CA ARG A 12 58.18 37.42 1.00
C ARG A 12 57.16 37.39 -0.15
N ALA A 13 55.98 36.79 0.12
CA ALA A 13 54.68 37.37 -0.22
C ALA A 13 53.59 36.77 0.69
N TRP A 14 52.83 37.65 1.36
CA TRP A 14 51.54 37.34 1.97
C TRP A 14 50.51 37.04 0.85
N LEU A 15 49.61 36.06 1.03
CA LEU A 15 48.15 36.28 0.87
C LEU A 15 47.31 35.01 1.13
N ALA A 16 46.22 35.24 1.86
CA ALA A 16 44.91 34.62 1.74
C ALA A 16 44.74 33.11 2.07
N MET A 17 44.40 32.90 3.33
CA MET A 17 43.53 31.84 3.81
C MET A 17 42.19 31.85 3.03
N ALA A 18 41.90 30.78 2.29
CA ALA A 18 40.56 30.49 1.78
C ALA A 18 40.13 29.12 2.31
N VAL A 19 39.58 29.12 3.53
CA VAL A 19 38.80 28.00 4.04
C VAL A 19 37.49 28.01 3.27
N SER A 20 37.39 27.15 2.26
CA SER A 20 36.13 26.84 1.59
C SER A 20 35.26 26.03 2.55
N LEU A 21 34.59 26.73 3.47
CA LEU A 21 33.42 26.22 4.17
C LEU A 21 32.33 26.02 3.11
N LEU A 22 32.27 24.81 2.56
CA LEU A 22 31.07 24.28 1.91
C LEU A 22 29.96 24.27 2.98
N GLY A 23 29.27 25.41 3.10
CA GLY A 23 28.03 25.49 3.85
C GLY A 23 27.07 24.50 3.22
N ALA A 24 26.82 23.40 3.92
CA ALA A 24 25.72 22.51 3.62
C ALA A 24 24.45 23.34 3.66
N SER A 25 23.96 23.75 2.50
CA SER A 25 22.64 24.35 2.36
C SER A 25 21.66 23.27 2.81
N SER A 26 21.22 23.37 4.06
CA SER A 26 20.16 22.54 4.57
C SER A 26 18.93 22.95 3.77
N THR A 27 18.57 22.15 2.77
CA THR A 27 17.29 22.32 2.10
C THR A 27 16.23 22.28 3.20
N LEU A 28 15.49 23.38 3.36
CA LEU A 28 14.38 23.46 4.30
C LEU A 28 13.28 22.56 3.73
N ALA A 29 13.30 21.28 4.10
CA ALA A 29 12.27 20.36 3.70
C ALA A 29 11.01 20.64 4.53
N ASP A 30 9.97 21.14 3.88
CA ASP A 30 8.63 21.27 4.45
C ASP A 30 8.14 19.90 4.96
N VAL A 31 7.34 19.94 6.02
CA VAL A 31 6.57 18.78 6.45
C VAL A 31 5.64 18.36 5.33
N THR A 32 5.67 17.06 5.02
CA THR A 32 4.82 16.42 4.00
C THR A 32 4.28 15.09 4.53
N LEU A 33 3.13 14.68 4.03
CA LEU A 33 2.49 13.39 4.34
C LEU A 33 2.19 12.64 3.04
N PRO A 34 2.13 11.29 3.07
CA PRO A 34 1.61 10.55 1.95
C PRO A 34 0.12 10.83 1.77
N ASN A 35 -0.36 10.73 0.52
CA ASN A 35 -1.70 11.15 0.10
C ASN A 35 -2.86 10.32 0.68
N ILE A 36 -2.57 9.28 1.47
CA ILE A 36 -3.60 8.62 2.29
C ILE A 36 -4.16 9.53 3.37
N PHE A 37 -3.36 10.51 3.80
CA PHE A 37 -3.84 11.63 4.59
C PHE A 37 -4.30 12.72 3.62
N GLY A 38 -5.54 13.14 3.78
CA GLY A 38 -6.18 14.08 2.88
C GLY A 38 -7.53 14.53 3.42
N GLU A 39 -8.13 15.50 2.74
CA GLU A 39 -9.53 15.89 2.93
C GLU A 39 -10.46 14.67 2.88
N HIS A 40 -11.56 14.70 3.64
CA HIS A 40 -12.60 13.66 3.65
C HIS A 40 -12.16 12.26 4.12
N MET A 41 -10.94 12.10 4.67
CA MET A 41 -10.45 10.79 5.09
C MET A 41 -11.22 10.21 6.28
N VAL A 42 -11.05 8.91 6.51
CA VAL A 42 -11.62 8.21 7.67
C VAL A 42 -10.51 7.56 8.48
N LEU A 43 -10.40 7.90 9.76
CA LEU A 43 -9.48 7.27 10.70
C LEU A 43 -10.17 6.10 11.43
N GLN A 44 -9.43 5.01 11.66
CA GLN A 44 -9.97 3.83 12.33
C GLN A 44 -10.26 4.11 13.81
N ARG A 45 -11.50 3.86 14.25
CA ARG A 45 -11.90 3.96 15.66
C ARG A 45 -11.34 2.80 16.50
N GLY A 46 -11.29 3.02 17.82
CA GLY A 46 -10.96 1.97 18.78
C GLY A 46 -9.49 1.50 18.75
N GLN A 47 -8.60 2.31 18.16
CA GLN A 47 -7.16 2.02 18.14
C GLN A 47 -6.31 3.30 18.04
N LYS A 48 -5.02 3.15 18.32
CA LYS A 48 -4.04 4.23 18.18
C LYS A 48 -3.57 4.35 16.72
N ASN A 49 -4.09 5.33 16.00
CA ASN A 49 -3.75 5.54 14.59
C ASN A 49 -2.36 6.16 14.43
N LYS A 50 -1.53 5.58 13.57
CA LYS A 50 -0.25 6.17 13.17
C LYS A 50 -0.50 7.30 12.18
N VAL A 51 0.09 8.47 12.43
CA VAL A 51 0.23 9.56 11.46
C VAL A 51 1.71 9.73 11.18
N TRP A 52 2.10 9.77 9.91
CA TRP A 52 3.51 9.79 9.52
C TRP A 52 3.75 10.64 8.29
N GLY A 53 5.01 11.03 8.10
CA GLY A 53 5.42 11.92 7.03
C GLY A 53 6.93 12.05 6.88
N LYS A 54 7.33 13.05 6.10
CA LYS A 54 8.71 13.52 5.97
C LYS A 54 8.81 14.97 6.43
N ALA A 55 9.97 15.37 6.96
CA ALA A 55 10.34 16.74 7.30
C ALA A 55 11.87 16.86 7.33
N ALA A 56 12.42 18.05 7.50
CA ALA A 56 13.86 18.21 7.67
C ALA A 56 14.37 17.46 8.92
N ALA A 57 15.56 16.88 8.88
CA ALA A 57 16.11 16.14 10.02
C ALA A 57 16.16 17.00 11.30
N GLY A 58 15.68 16.43 12.42
CA GLY A 58 15.61 17.09 13.72
C GLY A 58 14.46 18.09 13.87
N GLU A 59 13.67 18.35 12.83
CA GLU A 59 12.52 19.26 12.88
C GLU A 59 11.44 18.76 13.84
N GLU A 60 10.93 19.65 14.70
CA GLU A 60 9.79 19.34 15.56
C GLU A 60 8.50 19.36 14.72
N VAL A 61 7.75 18.26 14.78
CA VAL A 61 6.45 18.12 14.12
C VAL A 61 5.39 17.92 15.19
N THR A 62 4.35 18.75 15.15
CA THR A 62 3.17 18.70 16.01
C THR A 62 1.98 18.24 15.19
N VAL A 63 1.22 17.27 15.71
CA VAL A 63 -0.01 16.76 15.09
C VAL A 63 -1.17 16.96 16.06
N SER A 64 -2.22 17.65 15.62
CA SER A 64 -3.40 17.96 16.42
C SER A 64 -4.67 17.54 15.70
N ILE A 65 -5.59 16.89 16.43
CA ILE A 65 -6.92 16.52 15.94
C ILE A 65 -7.89 16.42 17.12
N GLY A 66 -9.06 17.03 17.01
CA GLY A 66 -9.98 17.15 18.15
C GLY A 66 -9.32 17.82 19.35
N SER A 67 -9.36 17.18 20.51
CA SER A 67 -8.75 17.68 21.76
C SER A 67 -7.30 17.23 21.99
N GLN A 68 -6.77 16.34 21.15
CA GLN A 68 -5.43 15.76 21.35
C GLN A 68 -4.37 16.45 20.50
N THR A 69 -3.15 16.52 21.04
CA THR A 69 -1.97 17.05 20.37
C THR A 69 -0.76 16.20 20.74
N HIS A 70 -0.01 15.79 19.71
CA HIS A 70 1.18 14.96 19.84
C HIS A 70 2.37 15.64 19.18
N LYS A 71 3.57 15.46 19.73
CA LYS A 71 4.80 16.02 19.20
C LYS A 71 5.83 14.93 18.94
N THR A 72 6.64 15.13 17.91
CA THR A 72 7.77 14.28 17.58
C THR A 72 8.87 15.10 16.92
N LYS A 73 10.03 14.49 16.69
CA LYS A 73 11.10 15.05 15.86
C LYS A 73 11.36 14.14 14.67
N ALA A 74 11.60 14.72 13.51
CA ALA A 74 12.04 13.96 12.35
C ALA A 74 13.43 13.35 12.58
N GLY A 75 13.59 12.09 12.19
CA GLY A 75 14.85 11.37 12.26
C GLY A 75 15.89 11.90 11.27
N ALA A 76 17.08 11.30 11.28
CA ALA A 76 18.16 11.67 10.37
C ALA A 76 17.80 11.44 8.88
N ASP A 77 16.89 10.52 8.60
CA ASP A 77 16.35 10.21 7.27
C ASP A 77 15.11 11.06 6.90
N GLY A 78 14.80 12.06 7.73
CA GLY A 78 13.64 12.93 7.61
C GLY A 78 12.30 12.28 7.97
N SER A 79 12.26 10.99 8.32
CA SER A 79 11.01 10.32 8.69
C SER A 79 10.52 10.77 10.07
N TRP A 80 9.22 10.99 10.20
CA TRP A 80 8.58 11.22 11.49
C TRP A 80 7.26 10.45 11.58
N ASN A 81 6.84 10.14 12.80
CA ASN A 81 5.50 9.64 13.07
C ASN A 81 5.07 9.96 14.50
N VAL A 82 3.76 9.98 14.71
CA VAL A 82 3.10 9.99 16.01
C VAL A 82 2.02 8.90 16.03
N ARG A 83 1.59 8.50 17.23
CA ARG A 83 0.39 7.66 17.40
C ARG A 83 -0.65 8.47 18.14
N LEU A 84 -1.78 8.71 17.48
CA LEU A 84 -2.94 9.33 18.08
C LEU A 84 -3.51 8.40 19.16
N ASP A 85 -4.11 8.97 20.19
CA ASP A 85 -4.95 8.21 21.11
C ASP A 85 -6.24 7.78 20.42
N SER A 86 -6.84 6.70 20.92
CA SER A 86 -8.08 6.14 20.38
C SER A 86 -9.17 7.20 20.38
N MET A 87 -9.89 7.30 19.26
CA MET A 87 -11.01 8.22 19.10
C MET A 87 -12.31 7.43 18.91
N GLU A 88 -13.37 7.98 19.46
CA GLU A 88 -14.74 7.53 19.24
C GLU A 88 -15.34 8.22 18.01
N VAL A 89 -16.45 7.66 17.52
CA VAL A 89 -17.22 8.27 16.43
C VAL A 89 -17.84 9.57 16.91
N GLY A 90 -17.77 10.61 16.09
CA GLY A 90 -18.32 11.93 16.38
C GLY A 90 -18.43 12.79 15.14
N GLU A 91 -18.53 14.11 15.35
CA GLU A 91 -18.57 15.10 14.28
C GLU A 91 -17.26 15.13 13.47
N PRO A 92 -17.29 15.58 12.20
CA PRO A 92 -16.09 15.75 11.40
C PRO A 92 -15.05 16.64 12.09
N LEU A 93 -13.79 16.24 12.01
CA LEU A 93 -12.65 16.90 12.65
C LEU A 93 -11.74 17.53 11.60
N THR A 94 -10.81 18.37 12.08
CA THR A 94 -9.68 18.86 11.29
C THR A 94 -8.40 18.25 11.84
N LEU A 95 -7.64 17.54 11.00
CA LEU A 95 -6.27 17.13 11.30
C LEU A 95 -5.32 18.26 10.91
N THR A 96 -4.55 18.77 11.87
CA THR A 96 -3.50 19.77 11.63
C THR A 96 -2.13 19.16 11.88
N VAL A 97 -1.21 19.30 10.94
CA VAL A 97 0.20 18.95 11.09
C VAL A 97 1.04 20.20 10.92
N LYS A 98 1.83 20.53 11.93
CA LYS A 98 2.63 21.74 12.00
C LYS A 98 4.10 21.42 12.26
N GLY A 99 4.96 21.81 11.34
CA GLY A 99 6.41 21.94 11.55
C GLY A 99 6.81 23.36 11.19
N LYS A 100 7.73 23.52 10.24
CA LYS A 100 8.05 24.82 9.64
C LYS A 100 6.91 25.37 8.77
N ASN A 101 6.15 24.50 8.13
CA ASN A 101 4.89 24.78 7.45
C ASN A 101 3.72 24.14 8.22
N GLU A 102 2.50 24.46 7.79
CA GLU A 102 1.27 23.92 8.35
C GLU A 102 0.44 23.27 7.24
N ILE A 103 0.02 22.02 7.47
CA ILE A 103 -0.91 21.27 6.63
C ILE A 103 -2.18 21.02 7.43
N LYS A 104 -3.33 21.24 6.81
CA LYS A 104 -4.65 20.98 7.39
C LYS A 104 -5.46 20.09 6.46
N PHE A 105 -6.15 19.11 7.04
CA PHE A 105 -7.13 18.29 6.35
C PHE A 105 -8.46 18.40 7.10
N GLY A 106 -9.49 18.89 6.41
CA GLY A 106 -10.85 18.99 6.92
C GLY A 106 -11.69 17.74 6.65
N ASP A 107 -12.91 17.75 7.19
CA ASP A 107 -13.91 16.69 7.04
C ASP A 107 -13.35 15.29 7.36
N VAL A 108 -12.52 15.20 8.40
CA VAL A 108 -11.93 13.95 8.87
C VAL A 108 -12.93 13.21 9.74
N LEU A 109 -13.35 12.03 9.32
CA LEU A 109 -14.25 11.18 10.09
C LEU A 109 -13.49 10.14 10.92
N VAL A 110 -14.11 9.68 12.00
CA VAL A 110 -13.64 8.53 12.78
C VAL A 110 -14.65 7.39 12.63
N GLY A 111 -14.21 6.20 12.24
CA GLY A 111 -15.10 5.10 11.86
C GLY A 111 -14.40 3.77 11.61
N GLU A 112 -14.95 2.95 10.72
CA GLU A 112 -14.32 1.69 10.28
C GLU A 112 -13.59 1.88 8.95
N VAL A 113 -12.34 1.46 8.87
CA VAL A 113 -11.51 1.55 7.67
C VAL A 113 -11.16 0.16 7.18
N TRP A 114 -11.40 -0.11 5.90
CA TRP A 114 -11.14 -1.41 5.30
C TRP A 114 -10.37 -1.28 4.00
N ILE A 115 -9.53 -2.28 3.70
CA ILE A 115 -8.86 -2.39 2.40
C ILE A 115 -9.65 -3.34 1.52
N CYS A 116 -9.94 -2.94 0.29
CA CYS A 116 -10.50 -3.78 -0.75
C CYS A 116 -9.46 -4.04 -1.85
N SER A 117 -9.01 -5.29 -1.93
CA SER A 117 -7.83 -5.66 -2.71
C SER A 117 -8.00 -7.00 -3.43
N GLY A 118 -7.10 -7.29 -4.37
CA GLY A 118 -7.13 -8.47 -5.22
C GLY A 118 -7.12 -8.12 -6.71
N GLN A 119 -7.90 -8.86 -7.50
CA GLN A 119 -7.90 -8.74 -8.96
C GLN A 119 -9.22 -8.23 -9.55
N SER A 120 -9.54 -8.63 -10.78
CA SER A 120 -10.60 -8.05 -11.61
C SER A 120 -11.97 -8.10 -10.97
N ASN A 121 -12.25 -9.17 -10.21
CA ASN A 121 -13.51 -9.29 -9.48
C ASN A 121 -13.64 -8.28 -8.33
N MET A 122 -12.53 -7.92 -7.66
CA MET A 122 -12.53 -6.79 -6.71
C MET A 122 -12.53 -5.45 -7.45
N GLN A 123 -11.85 -5.36 -8.59
CA GLN A 123 -11.74 -4.12 -9.36
C GLN A 123 -13.05 -3.71 -10.06
N MET A 124 -13.92 -4.68 -10.38
CA MET A 124 -15.18 -4.46 -11.07
C MET A 124 -15.92 -3.26 -10.48
N SER A 125 -16.28 -2.29 -11.33
CA SER A 125 -16.83 -1.03 -10.88
C SER A 125 -18.35 -1.12 -10.66
N VAL A 126 -18.92 -0.17 -9.91
CA VAL A 126 -20.37 -0.03 -9.77
C VAL A 126 -21.05 0.22 -11.12
N ASN A 127 -20.41 0.93 -12.06
CA ASN A 127 -20.93 1.06 -13.43
C ASN A 127 -21.14 -0.29 -14.13
N SER A 128 -20.40 -1.33 -13.73
CA SER A 128 -20.51 -2.69 -14.27
C SER A 128 -21.37 -3.63 -13.40
N SER A 129 -21.99 -3.14 -12.32
CA SER A 129 -22.92 -3.95 -11.53
C SER A 129 -24.33 -3.96 -12.13
N ASN A 130 -25.15 -4.90 -11.68
CA ASN A 130 -26.58 -4.88 -11.98
C ASN A 130 -27.21 -3.57 -11.46
N ASP A 131 -28.20 -3.06 -12.20
CA ASP A 131 -29.00 -1.88 -11.86
C ASP A 131 -28.16 -0.64 -11.48
N SER A 132 -26.99 -0.48 -12.13
CA SER A 132 -25.99 0.53 -11.78
C SER A 132 -26.53 1.96 -11.82
N ASP A 133 -27.45 2.29 -12.71
CA ASP A 133 -28.10 3.60 -12.78
C ASP A 133 -28.92 3.91 -11.52
N ILE A 134 -29.69 2.94 -11.04
CA ILE A 134 -30.50 3.06 -9.82
C ILE A 134 -29.58 3.15 -8.60
N GLU A 135 -28.58 2.29 -8.55
CA GLU A 135 -27.61 2.24 -7.46
C GLU A 135 -26.83 3.55 -7.33
N LYS A 136 -26.38 4.14 -8.45
CA LYS A 136 -25.73 5.45 -8.47
C LYS A 136 -26.67 6.57 -8.02
N ALA A 137 -27.88 6.63 -8.57
CA ALA A 137 -28.84 7.67 -8.20
C ALA A 137 -29.17 7.67 -6.69
N ALA A 138 -29.17 6.48 -6.07
CA ALA A 138 -29.42 6.29 -4.64
C ALA A 138 -28.19 6.47 -3.74
N ALA A 139 -26.98 6.56 -4.29
CA ALA A 139 -25.72 6.59 -3.53
C ALA A 139 -25.44 7.94 -2.86
N LYS A 140 -26.33 8.37 -1.96
CA LYS A 140 -26.21 9.61 -1.16
C LYS A 140 -25.77 9.25 0.25
N HIS A 141 -24.52 8.81 0.39
CA HIS A 141 -24.00 8.25 1.64
C HIS A 141 -22.76 9.00 2.12
N PRO A 142 -22.89 10.22 2.67
CA PRO A 142 -21.73 11.05 3.02
C PRO A 142 -20.81 10.41 4.08
N LYS A 143 -21.32 9.50 4.90
CA LYS A 143 -20.53 8.72 5.88
C LYS A 143 -19.69 7.59 5.24
N ILE A 144 -19.83 7.32 3.95
CA ILE A 144 -19.03 6.34 3.21
C ILE A 144 -18.02 7.10 2.35
N ARG A 145 -16.73 6.78 2.52
CA ARG A 145 -15.62 7.38 1.77
C ARG A 145 -14.80 6.29 1.10
N MET A 146 -14.24 6.57 -0.07
CA MET A 146 -13.29 5.67 -0.72
C MET A 146 -12.13 6.44 -1.35
N VAL A 147 -10.93 5.91 -1.21
CA VAL A 147 -9.76 6.32 -1.98
C VAL A 147 -9.38 5.20 -2.95
N ASN A 148 -9.16 5.54 -4.21
CA ASN A 148 -8.82 4.59 -5.27
C ASN A 148 -7.37 4.79 -5.71
N PHE A 149 -6.51 3.79 -5.50
CA PHE A 149 -5.11 3.83 -5.89
C PHE A 149 -4.88 3.39 -7.34
N PRO A 150 -3.80 3.87 -7.98
CA PRO A 150 -3.51 3.51 -9.36
C PRO A 150 -3.00 2.08 -9.47
N GLN A 151 -2.91 1.60 -10.70
CA GLN A 151 -2.40 0.28 -11.05
C GLN A 151 -0.95 0.39 -11.51
N ILE A 152 -0.03 0.46 -10.56
CA ILE A 152 1.40 0.68 -10.82
C ILE A 152 2.19 -0.52 -10.29
N GLY A 153 3.02 -1.10 -11.16
CA GLY A 153 3.93 -2.20 -10.83
C GLY A 153 5.37 -1.76 -10.94
N VAL A 154 6.07 -1.67 -9.81
CA VAL A 154 7.48 -1.26 -9.74
C VAL A 154 8.22 -2.05 -8.65
N GLN A 155 9.54 -2.13 -8.76
CA GLN A 155 10.35 -2.82 -7.75
C GLN A 155 10.80 -1.92 -6.61
N GLU A 156 10.73 -0.60 -6.77
CA GLU A 156 11.05 0.36 -5.72
C GLU A 156 9.77 0.91 -5.07
N PRO A 157 9.70 1.01 -3.74
CA PRO A 157 8.51 1.52 -3.04
C PRO A 157 8.15 2.94 -3.50
N ILE A 158 6.89 3.12 -3.89
CA ILE A 158 6.30 4.45 -4.08
C ILE A 158 5.72 4.90 -2.75
N TRP A 159 6.13 6.08 -2.30
CA TRP A 159 5.71 6.62 -1.01
C TRP A 159 4.35 7.34 -1.07
N THR A 160 4.02 7.98 -2.19
CA THR A 160 2.79 8.77 -2.34
C THR A 160 2.30 8.80 -3.80
N HIS A 161 0.99 8.85 -3.99
CA HIS A 161 0.29 8.99 -5.28
C HIS A 161 -0.53 10.29 -5.26
N PRO A 162 0.07 11.46 -5.57
CA PRO A 162 -0.54 12.76 -5.34
C PRO A 162 -1.82 13.02 -6.15
N ASP A 163 -2.11 12.21 -7.17
CA ASP A 163 -3.33 12.26 -7.97
C ASP A 163 -4.53 11.55 -7.31
N ARG A 164 -4.35 10.93 -6.13
CA ARG A 164 -5.39 10.17 -5.43
C ARG A 164 -5.79 10.84 -4.12
N GLN A 165 -7.10 10.94 -3.91
CA GLN A 165 -7.70 11.54 -2.73
C GLN A 165 -8.91 10.73 -2.28
N TRP A 166 -9.28 10.88 -1.01
CA TRP A 166 -10.54 10.34 -0.51
C TRP A 166 -11.72 11.04 -1.17
N GLN A 167 -12.72 10.25 -1.55
CA GLN A 167 -13.92 10.72 -2.19
C GLN A 167 -15.14 10.39 -1.32
N VAL A 168 -16.07 11.34 -1.26
CA VAL A 168 -17.39 11.18 -0.67
C VAL A 168 -18.24 10.25 -1.54
N CYS A 169 -19.04 9.36 -0.95
CA CYS A 169 -20.00 8.57 -1.72
C CYS A 169 -21.17 9.45 -2.16
N THR A 170 -21.18 9.78 -3.45
CA THR A 170 -22.23 10.53 -4.14
C THR A 170 -22.59 9.80 -5.45
N PRO A 171 -23.71 10.15 -6.10
CA PRO A 171 -24.04 9.62 -7.42
C PRO A 171 -22.94 9.83 -8.48
N GLU A 172 -22.15 10.90 -8.36
CA GLU A 172 -21.10 11.29 -9.29
C GLU A 172 -19.82 10.47 -9.09
N THR A 173 -19.48 10.10 -7.85
CA THR A 173 -18.22 9.41 -7.53
C THR A 173 -18.33 7.89 -7.58
N VAL A 174 -19.46 7.35 -7.14
CA VAL A 174 -19.61 5.92 -6.83
C VAL A 174 -19.45 5.02 -8.06
N GLY A 175 -19.77 5.51 -9.26
CA GLY A 175 -19.78 4.71 -10.49
C GLY A 175 -18.43 4.03 -10.80
N ASN A 176 -17.32 4.68 -10.47
CA ASN A 176 -15.97 4.17 -10.73
C ASN A 176 -15.34 3.44 -9.54
N TRP A 177 -16.06 3.31 -8.42
CA TRP A 177 -15.60 2.57 -7.25
C TRP A 177 -15.73 1.08 -7.45
N SER A 178 -14.91 0.29 -6.73
CA SER A 178 -15.12 -1.15 -6.61
C SER A 178 -16.56 -1.43 -6.16
N ALA A 179 -17.32 -2.22 -6.94
CA ALA A 179 -18.67 -2.63 -6.59
C ALA A 179 -18.69 -3.43 -5.29
N VAL A 180 -17.79 -4.40 -5.16
CA VAL A 180 -17.64 -5.22 -3.96
C VAL A 180 -17.30 -4.34 -2.75
N GLY A 181 -16.35 -3.41 -2.91
CA GLY A 181 -15.98 -2.46 -1.86
C GLY A 181 -17.13 -1.54 -1.44
N TYR A 182 -17.88 -0.99 -2.41
CA TYR A 182 -19.03 -0.12 -2.17
C TYR A 182 -20.16 -0.85 -1.43
N PHE A 183 -20.58 -2.03 -1.92
CA PHE A 183 -21.68 -2.77 -1.30
C PHE A 183 -21.30 -3.29 0.10
N PHE A 184 -20.04 -3.69 0.30
CA PHE A 184 -19.52 -4.03 1.62
C PHE A 184 -19.61 -2.82 2.57
N ALA A 185 -19.12 -1.66 2.14
CA ALA A 185 -19.15 -0.44 2.95
C ALA A 185 -20.58 -0.01 3.28
N ARG A 186 -21.50 -0.07 2.31
CA ARG A 186 -22.92 0.25 2.50
C ARG A 186 -23.57 -0.65 3.52
N GLN A 187 -23.36 -1.97 3.43
CA GLN A 187 -23.92 -2.91 4.40
C GLN A 187 -23.33 -2.69 5.80
N LEU A 188 -22.02 -2.45 5.88
CA LEU A 188 -21.33 -2.22 7.13
C LEU A 188 -21.82 -0.93 7.81
N GLN A 189 -21.90 0.17 7.05
CA GLN A 189 -22.39 1.46 7.52
C GLN A 189 -23.83 1.35 8.02
N ARG A 190 -24.73 0.69 7.28
CA ARG A 190 -26.12 0.46 7.72
C ARG A 190 -26.22 -0.36 9.01
N THR A 191 -25.30 -1.30 9.21
CA THR A 191 -25.33 -2.22 10.35
C THR A 191 -24.76 -1.58 11.61
N LEU A 192 -23.67 -0.81 11.48
CA LEU A 192 -22.95 -0.24 12.60
C LEU A 192 -23.32 1.22 12.89
N ASP A 193 -23.93 1.91 11.93
CA ASP A 193 -24.23 3.34 11.95
C ASP A 193 -23.02 4.23 12.27
N VAL A 194 -21.87 3.91 11.68
CA VAL A 194 -20.62 4.68 11.81
C VAL A 194 -20.04 5.01 10.44
N PRO A 195 -19.19 6.05 10.33
CA PRO A 195 -18.44 6.28 9.10
C PRO A 195 -17.66 5.05 8.64
N VAL A 196 -17.59 4.85 7.33
CA VAL A 196 -16.83 3.75 6.71
C VAL A 196 -15.90 4.30 5.63
N GLY A 197 -14.60 4.06 5.78
CA GLY A 197 -13.57 4.36 4.79
C GLY A 197 -13.12 3.09 4.07
N MET A 198 -13.06 3.15 2.74
CA MET A 198 -12.53 2.08 1.90
C MET A 198 -11.24 2.52 1.20
N ILE A 199 -10.20 1.70 1.29
CA ILE A 199 -8.96 1.85 0.53
C ILE A 199 -9.02 0.82 -0.60
N ASN A 200 -9.17 1.27 -1.84
CA ASN A 200 -9.19 0.40 -3.01
C ASN A 200 -7.84 0.43 -3.72
N ASN A 201 -7.24 -0.74 -3.91
CA ASN A 201 -6.03 -0.90 -4.71
C ASN A 201 -6.10 -2.07 -5.71
N ALA A 202 -7.28 -2.64 -5.95
CA ALA A 202 -7.44 -3.84 -6.75
C ALA A 202 -6.93 -3.69 -8.20
N TRP A 203 -6.29 -4.75 -8.72
CA TRP A 203 -5.73 -4.78 -10.06
C TRP A 203 -6.01 -6.08 -10.79
N GLY A 204 -6.86 -6.00 -11.81
CA GLY A 204 -7.26 -7.08 -12.73
C GLY A 204 -6.12 -7.85 -13.33
N GLY A 205 -6.12 -9.17 -13.13
CA GLY A 205 -5.06 -10.08 -13.58
C GLY A 205 -3.91 -10.27 -12.58
N SER A 206 -3.93 -9.57 -11.43
CA SER A 206 -2.83 -9.67 -10.46
C SER A 206 -2.64 -11.08 -9.89
N ALA A 207 -1.38 -11.47 -9.72
CA ALA A 207 -0.98 -12.68 -9.03
C ALA A 207 -0.60 -12.38 -7.58
N ALA A 208 -0.88 -13.28 -6.64
CA ALA A 208 -0.68 -13.00 -5.20
C ALA A 208 0.77 -12.64 -4.84
N GLU A 209 1.76 -13.19 -5.53
CA GLU A 209 3.17 -12.85 -5.28
C GLU A 209 3.52 -11.37 -5.54
N ALA A 210 2.73 -10.67 -6.37
CA ALA A 210 2.94 -9.26 -6.65
C ALA A 210 2.59 -8.37 -5.44
N TRP A 211 1.85 -8.91 -4.47
CA TRP A 211 1.37 -8.24 -3.26
C TRP A 211 2.21 -8.56 -2.02
N VAL A 212 3.31 -9.28 -2.17
CA VAL A 212 4.18 -9.72 -1.08
C VAL A 212 5.54 -9.04 -1.22
N ASN A 213 6.14 -8.67 -0.09
CA ASN A 213 7.52 -8.21 -0.04
C ASN A 213 8.48 -9.24 -0.69
N ARG A 214 9.32 -8.78 -1.63
CA ARG A 214 10.22 -9.64 -2.41
C ARG A 214 11.25 -10.35 -1.53
N ASP A 215 11.76 -9.68 -0.52
CA ASP A 215 12.76 -10.25 0.39
C ASP A 215 12.16 -11.43 1.17
N LEU A 216 10.91 -11.31 1.60
CA LEU A 216 10.20 -12.39 2.28
C LEU A 216 10.01 -13.59 1.35
N LEU A 217 9.59 -13.37 0.11
CA LEU A 217 9.47 -14.45 -0.88
C LEU A 217 10.83 -15.13 -1.13
N THR A 218 11.90 -14.35 -1.24
CA THR A 218 13.26 -14.85 -1.51
C THR A 218 13.82 -15.65 -0.34
N LYS A 219 13.46 -15.30 0.91
CA LYS A 219 13.89 -16.02 2.12
C LYS A 219 13.01 -17.24 2.44
N THR A 220 11.89 -17.42 1.77
CA THR A 220 10.94 -18.51 2.05
C THR A 220 11.24 -19.74 1.19
N PRO A 221 11.66 -20.89 1.76
CA PRO A 221 12.07 -22.07 0.98
C PRO A 221 11.00 -22.59 0.01
N SER A 222 9.72 -22.60 0.42
CA SER A 222 8.61 -23.05 -0.45
C SER A 222 8.36 -22.13 -1.65
N MET A 223 8.90 -20.91 -1.63
CA MET A 223 8.74 -19.92 -2.71
C MET A 223 9.95 -19.86 -3.66
N GLN A 224 11.03 -20.62 -3.41
CA GLN A 224 12.20 -20.63 -4.30
C GLN A 224 11.85 -20.91 -5.78
N PRO A 225 11.01 -21.90 -6.12
CA PRO A 225 10.66 -22.15 -7.53
C PRO A 225 9.91 -20.99 -8.19
N LEU A 226 9.18 -20.19 -7.39
CA LEU A 226 8.53 -18.97 -7.88
C LEU A 226 9.55 -17.91 -8.23
N ILE A 227 10.51 -17.69 -7.32
CA ILE A 227 11.54 -16.65 -7.44
C ILE A 227 12.52 -16.99 -8.55
N GLU A 228 13.01 -18.23 -8.62
CA GLU A 228 13.90 -18.69 -9.68
C GLU A 228 13.30 -18.48 -11.08
N ARG A 229 12.02 -18.81 -11.27
CA ARG A 229 11.32 -18.55 -12.55
C ARG A 229 11.31 -17.08 -12.91
N TRP A 230 11.06 -16.19 -11.94
CA TRP A 230 11.06 -14.76 -12.18
C TRP A 230 12.47 -14.21 -12.42
N MET A 231 13.49 -14.72 -11.72
CA MET A 231 14.88 -14.35 -11.97
C MET A 231 15.33 -14.73 -13.39
N LEU A 232 14.92 -15.89 -13.90
CA LEU A 232 15.19 -16.28 -15.28
C LEU A 232 14.52 -15.33 -16.28
N ASN A 233 13.26 -14.96 -16.05
CA ASN A 233 12.55 -14.00 -16.89
C ASN A 233 13.19 -12.61 -16.86
N GLU A 234 13.61 -12.14 -15.69
CA GLU A 234 14.29 -10.85 -15.50
C GLU A 234 15.65 -10.83 -16.18
N LYS A 235 16.43 -11.91 -16.06
CA LYS A 235 17.72 -12.05 -16.75
C LYS A 235 17.54 -12.04 -18.26
N ALA A 236 16.57 -12.80 -18.79
CA ALA A 236 16.28 -12.81 -20.22
C ALA A 236 15.82 -11.43 -20.72
N PHE A 237 15.06 -10.68 -19.91
CA PHE A 237 14.66 -9.31 -20.23
C PHE A 237 15.87 -8.38 -20.28
N ASP A 238 16.74 -8.42 -19.27
CA ASP A 238 17.95 -7.61 -19.19
C ASP A 238 18.87 -7.86 -20.41
N GLU A 239 19.13 -9.13 -20.73
CA GLU A 239 19.94 -9.53 -21.88
C GLU A 239 19.34 -9.05 -23.22
N LEU A 240 18.02 -9.20 -23.40
CA LEU A 240 17.34 -8.78 -24.64
C LEU A 240 17.28 -7.25 -24.77
N SER A 241 17.05 -6.54 -23.67
CA SER A 241 16.92 -5.07 -23.64
C SER A 241 18.21 -4.33 -23.99
N LYS A 242 19.37 -4.98 -23.85
CA LYS A 242 20.69 -4.43 -24.15
C LYS A 242 21.10 -4.59 -25.61
N LYS A 243 20.39 -5.40 -26.39
CA LYS A 243 20.69 -5.60 -27.82
C LYS A 243 20.25 -4.39 -28.64
N THR A 244 21.08 -4.00 -29.59
CA THR A 244 20.82 -2.86 -30.48
C THR A 244 20.25 -3.29 -31.84
N ASP A 245 20.41 -4.55 -32.22
CA ASP A 245 20.05 -5.15 -33.52
C ASP A 245 18.94 -6.21 -33.39
N LEU A 246 17.81 -5.81 -32.78
CA LEU A 246 16.69 -6.72 -32.55
C LEU A 246 15.94 -7.05 -33.85
N THR A 247 15.66 -8.34 -34.09
CA THR A 247 14.68 -8.77 -35.10
C THR A 247 13.27 -8.33 -34.72
N GLU A 248 12.33 -8.31 -35.68
CA GLU A 248 10.93 -7.95 -35.39
C GLU A 248 10.28 -8.86 -34.32
N ASP A 249 10.62 -10.15 -34.31
CA ASP A 249 10.12 -11.08 -33.29
C ASP A 249 10.73 -10.80 -31.92
N GLN A 250 12.01 -10.44 -31.88
CA GLN A 250 12.67 -10.03 -30.64
C GLN A 250 12.12 -8.71 -30.10
N LYS A 251 11.74 -7.76 -30.97
CA LYS A 251 11.05 -6.52 -30.55
C LYS A 251 9.70 -6.83 -29.93
N LYS A 252 8.90 -7.72 -30.53
CA LYS A 252 7.61 -8.17 -29.96
C LYS A 252 7.80 -8.88 -28.63
N GLN A 253 8.79 -9.76 -28.53
CA GLN A 253 9.14 -10.45 -27.29
C GLN A 253 9.54 -9.44 -26.20
N LEU A 254 10.42 -8.49 -26.51
CA LEU A 254 10.87 -7.46 -25.58
C LEU A 254 9.70 -6.62 -25.06
N ALA A 255 8.79 -6.20 -25.94
CA ALA A 255 7.59 -5.46 -25.54
C ALA A 255 6.69 -6.28 -24.59
N GLY A 256 6.49 -7.57 -24.86
CA GLY A 256 5.75 -8.48 -23.98
C GLY A 256 6.41 -8.64 -22.60
N MET A 257 7.73 -8.79 -22.56
CA MET A 257 8.50 -8.89 -21.32
C MET A 257 8.50 -7.58 -20.53
N GLN A 258 8.59 -6.43 -21.21
CA GLN A 258 8.51 -5.11 -20.58
C GLN A 258 7.18 -4.92 -19.83
N ASN A 259 6.08 -5.38 -20.42
CA ASN A 259 4.77 -5.38 -19.76
C ASN A 259 4.75 -6.29 -18.52
N GLN A 260 5.44 -7.43 -18.54
CA GLN A 260 5.57 -8.28 -17.36
C GLN A 260 6.43 -7.63 -16.27
N MET A 261 7.51 -6.92 -16.64
CA MET A 261 8.40 -6.25 -15.69
C MET A 261 7.71 -5.14 -14.90
N ARG A 262 6.72 -4.47 -15.50
CA ARG A 262 5.89 -3.43 -14.88
C ARG A 262 4.47 -3.91 -14.53
N GLY A 263 4.22 -5.20 -14.70
CA GLY A 263 2.90 -5.80 -14.61
C GLY A 263 2.51 -6.19 -13.19
N ASN A 264 1.35 -6.82 -13.08
CA ASN A 264 0.67 -7.17 -11.84
C ASN A 264 0.93 -8.61 -11.37
N ALA A 265 1.85 -9.32 -12.02
CA ALA A 265 2.22 -10.70 -11.67
C ALA A 265 3.65 -10.83 -11.13
N ARG A 266 4.51 -9.83 -11.37
CA ARG A 266 5.91 -9.86 -10.92
C ARG A 266 5.97 -9.71 -9.39
N PRO A 267 6.79 -10.51 -8.69
CA PRO A 267 6.96 -10.43 -7.24
C PRO A 267 7.19 -9.00 -6.76
N ALA A 268 6.46 -8.61 -5.72
CA ALA A 268 6.48 -7.28 -5.11
C ALA A 268 6.10 -6.06 -5.97
N ASN A 269 5.74 -6.23 -7.25
CA ASN A 269 5.45 -5.07 -8.10
C ASN A 269 4.32 -4.18 -7.53
N ILE A 270 3.24 -4.80 -7.06
CA ILE A 270 2.09 -4.07 -6.51
C ILE A 270 2.33 -3.73 -5.04
N TYR A 271 3.04 -4.59 -4.32
CA TYR A 271 3.49 -4.33 -2.96
C TYR A 271 4.22 -2.98 -2.89
N ASN A 272 5.23 -2.78 -3.74
CA ASN A 272 6.00 -1.55 -3.79
C ASN A 272 5.30 -0.42 -4.56
N GLY A 273 4.58 -0.75 -5.63
CA GLY A 273 3.95 0.26 -6.46
C GLY A 273 2.72 0.91 -5.85
N VAL A 274 2.05 0.26 -4.89
CA VAL A 274 0.76 0.74 -4.35
C VAL A 274 0.54 0.40 -2.88
N LEU A 275 0.85 -0.83 -2.45
CA LEU A 275 0.51 -1.24 -1.09
C LEU A 275 1.33 -0.45 -0.05
N SER A 276 2.64 -0.30 -0.31
CA SER A 276 3.60 0.31 0.61
C SER A 276 3.29 1.75 0.99
N SER A 277 2.64 2.53 0.11
CA SER A 277 2.26 3.92 0.41
C SER A 277 1.18 4.04 1.50
N HIS A 278 0.52 2.93 1.85
CA HIS A 278 -0.63 2.87 2.76
C HIS A 278 -0.42 1.96 3.97
N ILE A 279 0.72 1.27 4.02
CA ILE A 279 1.05 0.34 5.10
C ILE A 279 1.17 1.09 6.44
N GLY A 280 0.41 0.61 7.41
CA GLY A 280 0.32 1.21 8.74
C GLY A 280 -0.66 2.38 8.84
N TYR A 281 -1.43 2.69 7.79
CA TYR A 281 -2.71 3.37 7.99
C TYR A 281 -3.61 2.46 8.82
N GLY A 282 -4.29 3.03 9.82
CA GLY A 282 -5.15 2.25 10.69
C GLY A 282 -6.30 1.61 9.92
N ILE A 283 -6.44 0.28 10.00
CA ILE A 283 -7.55 -0.45 9.36
C ILE A 283 -8.18 -1.43 10.34
N ARG A 284 -9.48 -1.67 10.17
CA ARG A 284 -10.18 -2.76 10.82
C ARG A 284 -9.83 -4.11 10.22
N GLY A 285 -9.68 -4.18 8.90
CA GLY A 285 -9.43 -5.43 8.18
C GLY A 285 -9.32 -5.27 6.67
N ALA A 286 -9.18 -6.40 5.98
CA ALA A 286 -9.07 -6.46 4.52
C ALA A 286 -10.13 -7.41 3.93
N ILE A 287 -10.72 -7.00 2.80
CA ILE A 287 -11.49 -7.87 1.92
C ILE A 287 -10.66 -8.14 0.65
N TRP A 288 -10.55 -9.42 0.30
CA TRP A 288 -9.65 -9.93 -0.72
C TRP A 288 -10.39 -10.80 -1.72
N TYR A 289 -10.35 -10.44 -3.00
CA TYR A 289 -10.93 -11.24 -4.06
C TYR A 289 -9.90 -11.49 -5.17
N GLN A 290 -9.23 -12.64 -5.05
CA GLN A 290 -8.22 -13.08 -5.99
C GLN A 290 -8.03 -14.60 -5.93
N GLY A 291 -7.54 -15.17 -7.03
CA GLY A 291 -7.05 -16.53 -7.08
C GLY A 291 -6.98 -17.08 -8.50
N GLU A 292 -7.66 -16.45 -9.44
CA GLU A 292 -7.75 -16.89 -10.84
C GLU A 292 -6.37 -16.90 -11.51
N SER A 293 -5.57 -15.84 -11.33
CA SER A 293 -4.20 -15.77 -11.90
C SER A 293 -3.22 -16.78 -11.28
N ASN A 294 -3.56 -17.35 -10.13
CA ASN A 294 -2.77 -18.40 -9.47
C ASN A 294 -3.40 -19.80 -9.62
N ALA A 295 -4.52 -19.95 -10.33
CA ALA A 295 -5.28 -21.20 -10.38
C ALA A 295 -4.49 -22.38 -10.97
N SER A 296 -3.64 -22.13 -11.97
CA SER A 296 -2.73 -23.14 -12.54
C SER A 296 -1.63 -23.57 -11.57
N ARG A 297 -1.37 -22.78 -10.51
CA ARG A 297 -0.35 -23.01 -9.48
C ARG A 297 -0.99 -23.19 -8.09
N ALA A 298 -2.16 -23.85 -8.03
CA ALA A 298 -2.95 -23.98 -6.81
C ALA A 298 -2.19 -24.57 -5.60
N TYR A 299 -1.23 -25.46 -5.81
CA TYR A 299 -0.40 -26.00 -4.72
C TYR A 299 0.56 -24.94 -4.16
N GLN A 300 1.23 -24.17 -5.00
CA GLN A 300 2.05 -23.04 -4.56
C GLN A 300 1.20 -21.95 -3.89
N TYR A 301 -0.02 -21.71 -4.40
CA TYR A 301 -0.96 -20.74 -3.81
C TYR A 301 -1.39 -21.10 -2.39
N ARG A 302 -1.44 -22.40 -2.06
CA ARG A 302 -1.75 -22.88 -0.70
C ARG A 302 -0.80 -22.34 0.35
N ASP A 303 0.47 -22.15 -0.01
CA ASP A 303 1.52 -21.65 0.89
C ASP A 303 1.71 -20.14 0.73
N LEU A 304 1.62 -19.64 -0.50
CA LEU A 304 1.76 -18.20 -0.82
C LEU A 304 0.67 -17.34 -0.17
N PHE A 305 -0.59 -17.79 -0.18
CA PHE A 305 -1.69 -16.96 0.32
C PHE A 305 -1.62 -16.72 1.84
N PRO A 306 -1.41 -17.73 2.70
CA PRO A 306 -1.14 -17.51 4.12
C PRO A 306 0.12 -16.66 4.38
N LEU A 307 1.18 -16.85 3.58
CA LEU A 307 2.40 -16.05 3.67
C LEU A 307 2.11 -14.57 3.40
N MET A 308 1.31 -14.25 2.38
CA MET A 308 0.90 -12.89 2.06
C MET A 308 0.09 -12.26 3.20
N ILE A 309 -0.88 -12.98 3.76
CA ILE A 309 -1.66 -12.48 4.90
C ILE A 309 -0.75 -12.16 6.09
N GLN A 310 0.20 -13.06 6.40
CA GLN A 310 1.13 -12.84 7.49
C GLN A 310 2.04 -11.64 7.21
N ASN A 311 2.57 -11.53 5.98
CA ASN A 311 3.37 -10.38 5.58
C ASN A 311 2.62 -9.07 5.82
N TRP A 312 1.35 -8.98 5.40
CA TRP A 312 0.57 -7.76 5.62
C TRP A 312 0.38 -7.48 7.12
N ARG A 313 0.09 -8.49 7.94
CA ARG A 313 -0.05 -8.28 9.39
C ARG A 313 1.24 -7.78 10.04
N ASP A 314 2.37 -8.33 9.62
CA ASP A 314 3.68 -7.94 10.11
C ASP A 314 4.01 -6.48 9.70
N GLU A 315 3.78 -6.13 8.43
CA GLU A 315 4.06 -4.79 7.89
C GLU A 315 3.11 -3.72 8.46
N TRP A 316 1.81 -4.04 8.65
CA TRP A 316 0.87 -3.11 9.29
C TRP A 316 1.14 -2.93 10.78
N ALA A 317 1.73 -3.93 11.43
CA ALA A 317 2.09 -3.90 12.85
C ALA A 317 0.93 -3.49 13.80
N GLN A 318 -0.29 -3.94 13.49
CA GLN A 318 -1.50 -3.68 14.32
C GLN A 318 -2.19 -4.98 14.79
N GLY A 319 -1.47 -6.10 14.73
CA GLY A 319 -1.97 -7.42 15.14
C GLY A 319 -2.79 -8.13 14.05
N ASP A 320 -3.56 -9.13 14.50
CA ASP A 320 -4.29 -10.05 13.62
C ASP A 320 -5.63 -9.48 13.13
N PHE A 321 -5.57 -8.46 12.27
CA PHE A 321 -6.79 -7.92 11.67
C PHE A 321 -7.52 -9.00 10.82
N PRO A 322 -8.86 -8.97 10.76
CA PRO A 322 -9.64 -9.87 9.94
C PRO A 322 -9.29 -9.74 8.46
N PHE A 323 -9.19 -10.88 7.79
CA PHE A 323 -8.90 -10.99 6.37
C PHE A 323 -9.99 -11.86 5.73
N TYR A 324 -10.94 -11.23 5.06
CA TYR A 324 -12.05 -11.92 4.40
C TYR A 324 -11.70 -12.18 2.96
N SER A 325 -11.60 -13.46 2.58
CA SER A 325 -11.25 -13.84 1.22
C SER A 325 -12.37 -14.59 0.53
N SER A 326 -12.55 -14.29 -0.75
CA SER A 326 -13.36 -15.11 -1.66
C SER A 326 -12.42 -15.99 -2.48
N ALA A 327 -12.71 -17.30 -2.54
CA ALA A 327 -12.00 -18.21 -3.42
C ALA A 327 -12.64 -18.16 -4.82
N ALA A 328 -11.82 -17.96 -5.84
CA ALA A 328 -12.24 -18.09 -7.24
C ALA A 328 -12.96 -19.43 -7.46
N GLY A 329 -14.08 -19.44 -8.18
CA GLY A 329 -14.83 -20.66 -8.51
C GLY A 329 -13.96 -21.73 -9.22
N SER A 330 -12.90 -21.31 -9.92
CA SER A 330 -11.92 -22.18 -10.56
C SER A 330 -11.01 -22.95 -9.58
N LEU A 331 -10.81 -22.45 -8.36
CA LEU A 331 -10.06 -23.13 -7.28
C LEU A 331 -10.93 -24.15 -6.54
N ALA A 332 -12.26 -24.00 -6.57
CA ALA A 332 -13.20 -24.80 -5.79
C ALA A 332 -13.24 -26.29 -6.22
N GLY A 333 -12.93 -26.59 -7.48
CA GLY A 333 -12.88 -27.95 -8.04
C GLY A 333 -11.56 -28.71 -7.81
N ARG A 334 -10.49 -28.02 -7.39
CA ARG A 334 -9.14 -28.61 -7.21
C ARG A 334 -8.69 -28.70 -5.74
N TRP A 335 -9.55 -28.33 -4.80
CA TRP A 335 -9.28 -28.46 -3.37
C TRP A 335 -9.78 -29.79 -2.80
N PRO A 336 -8.91 -30.63 -2.21
CA PRO A 336 -9.37 -31.72 -1.34
C PRO A 336 -10.25 -31.17 -0.21
N ARG A 337 -11.34 -31.89 0.14
CA ARG A 337 -12.31 -31.44 1.17
C ARG A 337 -11.67 -30.97 2.48
N ARG A 338 -10.51 -31.53 2.87
CA ARG A 338 -9.77 -31.16 4.10
C ARG A 338 -9.15 -29.74 4.06
N THR A 339 -8.85 -29.20 2.89
CA THR A 339 -8.21 -27.87 2.74
C THR A 339 -9.22 -26.73 2.83
N LYS A 340 -10.48 -26.97 2.43
CA LYS A 340 -11.61 -26.05 2.68
C LYS A 340 -11.75 -25.73 4.17
N CYS A 341 -11.59 -26.73 5.03
CA CYS A 341 -11.66 -26.58 6.49
C CYS A 341 -10.45 -25.85 7.10
N ARG A 342 -9.26 -25.89 6.49
CA ARG A 342 -8.05 -25.28 7.09
C ARG A 342 -7.93 -23.78 6.76
N ALA A 343 -8.27 -23.39 5.53
CA ALA A 343 -8.34 -21.98 5.12
C ALA A 343 -9.46 -21.23 5.88
N SER A 344 -10.64 -21.85 6.03
CA SER A 344 -11.72 -21.30 6.85
C SER A 344 -11.37 -21.25 8.35
N ARG A 345 -10.65 -22.24 8.90
CA ARG A 345 -10.17 -22.21 10.30
C ARG A 345 -9.08 -21.16 10.55
N LEU A 346 -8.23 -20.86 9.58
CA LEU A 346 -7.23 -19.77 9.68
C LEU A 346 -7.90 -18.39 9.57
N ALA A 347 -8.94 -18.25 8.75
CA ALA A 347 -9.75 -17.03 8.65
C ALA A 347 -10.67 -16.80 9.88
N ALA A 348 -11.13 -17.87 10.54
CA ALA A 348 -12.11 -17.81 11.63
C ALA A 348 -11.51 -17.75 13.06
N ARG A 349 -10.19 -17.62 13.22
CA ARG A 349 -9.55 -17.61 14.55
C ARG A 349 -9.86 -16.36 15.41
N SER A 350 -10.59 -15.36 14.90
CA SER A 350 -10.71 -14.05 15.56
C SER A 350 -12.00 -13.73 16.32
N THR A 351 -13.05 -14.56 16.36
CA THR A 351 -14.20 -14.28 17.25
C THR A 351 -14.91 -15.55 17.77
N SER A 352 -15.15 -15.64 19.08
CA SER A 352 -15.79 -16.77 19.76
C SER A 352 -17.23 -17.05 19.29
N ARG A 353 -17.90 -16.04 18.71
CA ARG A 353 -19.32 -16.10 18.33
C ARG A 353 -19.61 -16.86 17.02
N TRP A 354 -18.60 -17.19 16.22
CA TRP A 354 -18.77 -17.89 14.92
C TRP A 354 -18.47 -19.40 14.94
N ARG A 355 -18.00 -19.96 16.08
CA ARG A 355 -17.68 -21.38 16.20
C ARG A 355 -18.87 -22.31 15.92
N SER A 356 -20.09 -21.89 16.23
CA SER A 356 -21.30 -22.73 16.13
C SER A 356 -21.91 -22.79 14.72
N ARG A 357 -21.64 -21.83 13.83
CA ARG A 357 -22.18 -21.83 12.45
C ARG A 357 -21.25 -22.46 11.43
N ALA A 358 -19.93 -22.42 11.64
CA ALA A 358 -18.96 -23.09 10.77
C ALA A 358 -19.01 -24.63 10.87
N ALA A 359 -19.53 -25.17 11.97
CA ALA A 359 -19.67 -26.62 12.17
C ALA A 359 -20.82 -27.26 11.33
N LYS A 360 -21.76 -26.46 10.82
CA LYS A 360 -22.92 -26.95 10.04
C LYS A 360 -22.74 -26.92 8.52
N LEU A 361 -21.55 -26.56 8.05
CA LEU A 361 -21.19 -26.53 6.62
C LEU A 361 -20.03 -27.49 6.28
N CYS A 362 -19.77 -28.47 7.14
CA CYS A 362 -18.87 -29.61 6.86
C CYS A 362 -19.67 -30.80 6.34
#